data_AF-A0A2W4NWQ4-F1
#
_entry.id   AF-A0A2W4NWQ4-F1
#
_cell.length_a   1.000
_cell.length_b   1.000
_cell.length_c   1.000
_cell.angle_alpha   90.00
_cell.angle_beta   90.00
_cell.angle_gamma   90.00
#
_symmetry.space_group_name_H-M   'P 1'
#
loop_
_entity.id
_entity.type
_entity.pdbx_description
1 polymer ?
#
loop_
_entity_poly.entity_id
_entity_poly.type
_entity_poly.pdbx_seq_one_letter_code
_entity_poly.pdbx_strand_id
1 'polypeptide(L)'
;HSDLIRSAAQKLGIPIKEYELDAQFRAGGSDEYISWVDNTIAIRRTEHVIWDPAETFDVDVVDSPEELRALIQHKASEGHTARLVAGFCWPWSDPLPDGTLVDDVRIGSFAMPWNAKHDRRTAHGIPKADLWATDPDGIHQIGCVYTAQGFEFDYVGVIFGRDLVYRFGEGWVGDPSRSHDTVVKRAAKQGIHEFTRLVKQTYRVLMTRGLKGAYFYFEDDQTRDFIMSRIEKGSIEEVGSALR
;
A
#
# COMPACT_ATOMS: atom_id res chain seq x y z
N HIS A 1 22.48 2.48 7.90
CA HIS A 1 23.17 1.20 8.15
C HIS A 1 24.32 0.93 7.16
N SER A 2 24.17 1.23 5.86
CA SER A 2 25.25 1.06 4.86
C SER A 2 26.52 1.90 5.18
N ASP A 3 26.37 3.15 5.63
CA ASP A 3 27.51 4.04 5.90
C ASP A 3 28.43 3.60 7.04
N LEU A 4 27.87 2.88 8.03
CA LEU A 4 28.63 2.28 9.14
C LEU A 4 29.51 1.14 8.65
N ILE A 5 28.97 0.29 7.77
CA ILE A 5 29.69 -0.84 7.16
C ILE A 5 30.78 -0.31 6.22
N ARG A 6 30.46 0.71 5.41
CA ARG A 6 31.40 1.39 4.52
C ARG A 6 32.57 2.02 5.28
N SER A 7 32.27 2.73 6.37
CA SER A 7 33.30 3.35 7.21
C SER A 7 34.19 2.34 7.93
N ALA A 8 33.63 1.20 8.36
CA ALA A 8 34.40 0.13 9.00
C ALA A 8 35.30 -0.62 8.00
N ALA A 9 34.77 -0.95 6.82
CA ALA A 9 35.53 -1.64 5.77
C ALA A 9 36.67 -0.77 5.22
N GLN A 10 36.46 0.55 5.07
CA GLN A 10 37.54 1.49 4.72
C GLN A 10 38.66 1.54 5.76
N LYS A 11 38.32 1.56 7.06
CA LYS A 11 39.32 1.56 8.14
C LYS A 11 40.18 0.29 8.18
N LEU A 12 39.63 -0.83 7.69
CA LEU A 12 40.28 -2.14 7.69
C LEU A 12 40.93 -2.48 6.35
N GLY A 13 40.90 -1.58 5.36
CA GLY A 13 41.46 -1.83 4.02
C GLY A 13 40.76 -2.95 3.24
N ILE A 14 39.52 -3.26 3.60
CA ILE A 14 38.75 -4.35 2.98
C ILE A 14 38.07 -3.80 1.70
N PRO A 15 38.29 -4.40 0.53
CA PRO A 15 37.60 -4.01 -0.70
C PRO A 15 36.10 -4.22 -0.56
N ILE A 16 35.32 -3.16 -0.73
CA ILE A 16 33.86 -3.23 -0.73
C ILE A 16 33.41 -3.51 -2.16
N LYS A 17 32.59 -4.55 -2.34
CA LYS A 17 31.81 -4.76 -3.56
C LYS A 17 30.35 -4.54 -3.23
N GLU A 18 29.80 -3.44 -3.73
CA GLU A 18 28.37 -3.16 -3.65
C GLU A 18 27.69 -3.80 -4.86
N TYR A 19 26.64 -4.56 -4.59
CA TYR A 19 25.79 -5.17 -5.62
C TYR A 19 24.38 -4.65 -5.39
N GLU A 20 23.82 -4.01 -6.42
CA GLU A 20 22.39 -3.72 -6.46
C GLU A 20 21.69 -4.99 -6.93
N LEU A 21 20.83 -5.55 -6.08
CA LEU A 21 20.00 -6.69 -6.45
C LEU A 21 18.83 -6.16 -7.27
N ASP A 22 19.01 -6.08 -8.59
CA ASP A 22 18.00 -5.58 -9.53
C ASP A 22 16.78 -6.52 -9.68
N ALA A 23 16.94 -7.81 -9.34
CA ALA A 23 15.88 -8.81 -9.48
C ALA A 23 15.40 -9.29 -8.11
N GLN A 24 14.30 -8.72 -7.61
CA GLN A 24 13.43 -9.48 -6.71
C GLN A 24 12.72 -10.50 -7.60
N PHE A 25 13.10 -11.78 -7.54
CA PHE A 25 12.37 -12.83 -8.25
C PHE A 25 10.97 -13.00 -7.65
N ARG A 26 10.04 -12.12 -8.02
CA ARG A 26 8.61 -12.30 -7.80
C ARG A 26 8.04 -12.85 -9.10
N ALA A 27 7.89 -14.17 -9.17
CA ALA A 27 7.35 -14.81 -10.36
C ALA A 27 5.92 -14.32 -10.66
N GLY A 28 5.61 -14.05 -11.94
CA GLY A 28 4.23 -13.85 -12.44
C GLY A 28 3.76 -12.39 -12.60
N GLY A 29 4.46 -11.56 -13.38
CA GLY A 29 4.00 -10.20 -13.72
C GLY A 29 4.22 -9.13 -12.63
N SER A 30 4.82 -9.53 -11.50
CA SER A 30 5.09 -8.62 -10.39
C SER A 30 6.16 -7.58 -10.71
N ASP A 31 7.09 -7.84 -11.63
CA ASP A 31 8.17 -6.91 -11.95
C ASP A 31 7.66 -5.76 -12.81
N GLU A 32 6.83 -6.06 -13.80
CA GLU A 32 6.08 -5.11 -14.61
C GLU A 32 5.17 -4.26 -13.73
N TYR A 33 4.46 -4.90 -12.79
CA TYR A 33 3.60 -4.20 -11.83
C TYR A 33 4.39 -3.25 -10.92
N ILE A 34 5.51 -3.69 -10.34
CA ILE A 34 6.38 -2.82 -9.54
C ILE A 34 6.93 -1.67 -10.39
N SER A 35 7.29 -1.95 -11.64
CA SER A 35 7.78 -0.95 -12.60
C SER A 35 6.71 0.09 -12.90
N TRP A 36 5.44 -0.33 -13.05
CA TRP A 36 4.29 0.55 -13.22
C TRP A 36 4.01 1.38 -11.97
N VAL A 37 4.02 0.78 -10.77
CA VAL A 37 3.88 1.52 -9.50
C VAL A 37 4.96 2.60 -9.40
N ASP A 38 6.22 2.23 -9.61
CA ASP A 38 7.36 3.16 -9.54
C ASP A 38 7.20 4.37 -10.47
N ASN A 39 6.67 4.13 -11.68
CA ASN A 39 6.35 5.19 -12.64
C ASN A 39 5.22 6.07 -12.15
N THR A 40 4.11 5.43 -11.79
CA THR A 40 2.82 6.04 -11.55
C THR A 40 2.88 6.97 -10.33
N ILE A 41 3.48 6.51 -9.22
CA ILE A 41 3.71 7.37 -8.05
C ILE A 41 5.02 8.19 -8.14
N ALA A 42 5.69 8.18 -9.29
CA ALA A 42 6.90 8.92 -9.59
C ALA A 42 8.00 8.74 -8.53
N ILE A 43 8.29 7.48 -8.20
CA ILE A 43 9.49 7.04 -7.47
C ILE A 43 10.68 7.04 -8.42
N ARG A 44 10.49 6.47 -9.61
CA ARG A 44 11.49 6.37 -10.67
C ARG A 44 10.77 6.32 -12.02
N ARG A 45 11.33 6.95 -13.05
CA ARG A 45 10.83 6.79 -14.42
C ARG A 45 11.18 5.40 -14.91
N THR A 46 10.18 4.70 -15.44
CA THR A 46 10.31 3.36 -16.02
C THR A 46 9.62 3.34 -17.40
N GLU A 47 9.71 2.22 -18.11
CA GLU A 47 9.04 2.05 -19.41
C GLU A 47 7.55 1.69 -19.28
N HIS A 48 7.13 1.13 -18.12
CA HIS A 48 5.74 0.75 -17.85
C HIS A 48 4.93 1.94 -17.36
N VAL A 49 4.42 2.70 -18.33
CA VAL A 49 3.64 3.92 -18.08
C VAL A 49 2.16 3.59 -17.88
N ILE A 50 1.62 2.73 -18.72
CA ILE A 50 0.23 2.26 -18.67
C ILE A 50 0.23 0.80 -18.25
N TRP A 51 -0.68 0.42 -17.36
CA TRP A 51 -0.92 -0.96 -16.97
C TRP A 51 -1.87 -1.62 -17.96
N ASP A 52 -1.49 -2.77 -18.51
CA ASP A 52 -2.34 -3.59 -19.36
C ASP A 52 -3.12 -4.61 -18.49
N PRO A 53 -4.47 -4.56 -18.43
CA PRO A 53 -5.28 -5.54 -17.71
C PRO A 53 -5.12 -6.99 -18.20
N ALA A 54 -4.56 -7.23 -19.39
CA ALA A 54 -4.26 -8.57 -19.89
C ALA A 54 -3.05 -9.22 -19.19
N GLU A 55 -2.31 -8.46 -18.39
CA GLU A 55 -1.23 -8.98 -17.55
C GLU A 55 -1.74 -9.98 -16.50
N THR A 56 -0.84 -10.85 -16.04
CA THR A 56 -1.20 -11.90 -15.05
C THR A 56 -1.49 -11.36 -13.64
N PHE A 57 -1.13 -10.11 -13.37
CA PHE A 57 -1.34 -9.45 -12.08
C PHE A 57 -2.63 -8.62 -12.10
N ASP A 58 -3.56 -8.94 -11.20
CA ASP A 58 -4.90 -8.34 -11.16
C ASP A 58 -4.87 -6.95 -10.50
N VAL A 59 -5.21 -5.90 -11.24
CA VAL A 59 -5.24 -4.51 -10.76
C VAL A 59 -6.62 -3.92 -10.98
N ASP A 60 -7.22 -3.41 -9.91
CA ASP A 60 -8.52 -2.71 -10.01
C ASP A 60 -8.61 -1.51 -9.06
N VAL A 61 -9.47 -0.56 -9.40
CA VAL A 61 -9.77 0.62 -8.59
C VAL A 61 -11.26 0.68 -8.34
N VAL A 62 -11.64 0.54 -7.07
CA VAL A 62 -13.05 0.49 -6.65
C VAL A 62 -13.56 1.86 -6.19
N ASP A 63 -14.88 2.01 -6.13
CA ASP A 63 -15.52 3.29 -5.83
C ASP A 63 -15.70 3.56 -4.33
N SER A 64 -15.57 2.52 -3.48
CA SER A 64 -15.74 2.66 -2.03
C SER A 64 -14.80 1.77 -1.20
N PRO A 65 -14.46 2.17 0.04
CA PRO A 65 -13.67 1.32 0.93
C PRO A 65 -14.45 0.09 1.42
N GLU A 66 -15.78 0.14 1.46
CA GLU A 66 -16.64 -1.01 1.72
C GLU A 66 -16.50 -2.08 0.64
N GLU A 67 -16.51 -1.68 -0.64
CA GLU A 67 -16.29 -2.56 -1.79
C GLU A 67 -14.88 -3.16 -1.75
N LEU A 68 -13.86 -2.34 -1.48
CA LEU A 68 -12.48 -2.81 -1.34
C LEU A 68 -12.38 -3.91 -0.26
N ARG A 69 -13.00 -3.68 0.90
CA ARG A 69 -13.03 -4.67 1.98
C ARG A 69 -13.75 -5.94 1.56
N ALA A 70 -14.91 -5.82 0.92
CA ALA A 70 -15.68 -6.98 0.48
C ALA A 70 -14.89 -7.83 -0.53
N LEU A 71 -14.19 -7.19 -1.46
CA LEU A 71 -13.38 -7.86 -2.47
C LEU A 71 -12.17 -8.60 -1.85
N ILE A 72 -11.49 -7.97 -0.88
CA ILE A 72 -10.40 -8.63 -0.14
C ILE A 72 -10.89 -9.80 0.71
N GLN A 73 -12.04 -9.66 1.37
CA GLN A 73 -12.67 -10.77 2.11
C GLN A 73 -13.10 -11.91 1.17
N HIS A 74 -13.57 -11.56 -0.02
CA HIS A 74 -13.92 -12.55 -1.05
C HIS A 74 -12.69 -13.34 -1.49
N LYS A 75 -11.57 -12.67 -1.85
CA LYS A 75 -10.31 -13.36 -2.17
C LYS A 75 -9.83 -14.27 -1.04
N ALA A 76 -9.93 -13.81 0.21
CA ALA A 76 -9.60 -14.64 1.37
C ALA A 76 -10.51 -15.89 1.47
N SER A 77 -11.81 -15.77 1.17
CA SER A 77 -12.76 -16.89 1.17
C SER A 77 -12.49 -17.92 0.07
N GLU A 78 -11.80 -17.53 -1.01
CA GLU A 78 -11.32 -18.43 -2.08
C GLU A 78 -10.04 -19.19 -1.68
N GLY A 79 -9.51 -18.95 -0.48
CA GLY A 79 -8.31 -19.61 0.04
C GLY A 79 -7.01 -18.86 -0.22
N HIS A 80 -7.08 -17.62 -0.71
CA HIS A 80 -5.92 -16.75 -0.91
C HIS A 80 -5.51 -16.03 0.39
N THR A 81 -4.23 -15.73 0.55
CA THR A 81 -3.81 -14.78 1.57
C THR A 81 -4.17 -13.36 1.12
N ALA A 82 -4.94 -12.64 1.92
CA ALA A 82 -5.35 -11.28 1.55
C ALA A 82 -5.40 -10.34 2.76
N ARG A 83 -5.01 -9.08 2.57
CA ARG A 83 -5.04 -8.05 3.63
C ARG A 83 -5.43 -6.69 3.10
N LEU A 84 -6.14 -5.93 3.95
CA LEU A 84 -6.30 -4.50 3.80
C LEU A 84 -5.12 -3.78 4.45
N VAL A 85 -4.62 -2.77 3.75
CA VAL A 85 -3.61 -1.85 4.24
C VAL A 85 -4.00 -0.42 3.90
N ALA A 86 -3.46 0.55 4.63
CA ALA A 86 -3.75 1.96 4.37
C ALA A 86 -2.53 2.85 4.60
N GLY A 87 -2.52 3.99 3.91
CA GLY A 87 -1.65 5.11 4.28
C GLY A 87 -1.99 5.61 5.67
N PHE A 88 -1.02 6.18 6.37
CA PHE A 88 -1.17 6.50 7.80
C PHE A 88 -1.85 7.86 8.01
N CYS A 89 -3.11 7.97 7.59
CA CYS A 89 -3.94 9.19 7.62
C CYS A 89 -4.88 9.30 8.82
N TRP A 90 -4.94 8.29 9.69
CA TRP A 90 -5.85 8.22 10.84
C TRP A 90 -5.06 7.99 12.14
N PRO A 91 -5.61 8.37 13.31
CA PRO A 91 -5.00 8.02 14.58
C PRO A 91 -4.82 6.49 14.71
N TRP A 92 -3.83 6.05 15.47
CA TRP A 92 -3.70 4.65 15.85
C TRP A 92 -3.82 4.59 17.36
N SER A 93 -5.02 4.33 17.86
CA SER A 93 -5.36 4.28 19.27
C SER A 93 -4.84 3.00 19.91
N ASP A 94 -4.64 3.02 21.23
CA ASP A 94 -4.41 1.78 21.99
C ASP A 94 -5.74 1.00 22.12
N PRO A 95 -5.69 -0.34 22.28
CA PRO A 95 -6.91 -1.11 22.54
C PRO A 95 -7.68 -0.60 23.77
N LEU A 96 -8.99 -0.74 23.74
CA LEU A 96 -9.89 -0.41 24.85
C LEU A 96 -9.61 -1.31 26.07
N PRO A 97 -10.11 -0.95 27.27
CA PRO A 97 -9.86 -1.74 28.48
C PRO A 97 -10.27 -3.22 28.39
N ASP A 98 -11.27 -3.52 27.58
CA ASP A 98 -11.76 -4.88 27.28
C ASP A 98 -10.89 -5.64 26.24
N GLY A 99 -9.90 -4.97 25.65
CA GLY A 99 -8.98 -5.51 24.65
C GLY A 99 -9.46 -5.37 23.21
N THR A 100 -10.64 -4.79 22.97
CA THR A 100 -11.13 -4.50 21.61
C THR A 100 -10.36 -3.33 21.00
N LEU A 101 -10.29 -3.29 19.66
CA LEU A 101 -9.61 -2.22 18.94
C LEU A 101 -10.58 -1.07 18.64
N VAL A 102 -10.04 0.15 18.56
CA VAL A 102 -10.81 1.33 18.16
C VAL A 102 -10.88 1.39 16.63
N ASP A 103 -12.08 1.59 16.10
CA ASP A 103 -12.28 1.84 14.67
C ASP A 103 -11.80 3.26 14.30
N ASP A 104 -10.49 3.44 14.20
CA ASP A 104 -9.86 4.71 13.92
C ASP A 104 -9.90 5.08 12.42
N VAL A 105 -9.80 4.09 11.52
CA VAL A 105 -9.85 4.34 10.07
C VAL A 105 -11.29 4.60 9.68
N ARG A 106 -11.63 5.88 9.46
CA ARG A 106 -13.00 6.34 9.19
C ARG A 106 -13.06 7.12 7.89
N ILE A 107 -13.93 6.68 6.99
CA ILE A 107 -14.16 7.27 5.66
C ILE A 107 -15.66 7.24 5.38
N GLY A 108 -16.35 8.36 5.57
CA GLY A 108 -17.82 8.37 5.49
C GLY A 108 -18.45 7.41 6.49
N SER A 109 -19.21 6.43 6.00
CA SER A 109 -19.80 5.34 6.81
C SER A 109 -18.83 4.22 7.16
N PHE A 110 -17.74 4.08 6.40
CA PHE A 110 -16.74 3.05 6.63
C PHE A 110 -15.98 3.31 7.92
N ALA A 111 -15.84 2.28 8.74
CA ALA A 111 -15.06 2.28 9.96
C ALA A 111 -14.41 0.91 10.15
N MET A 112 -13.11 0.89 10.47
CA MET A 112 -12.37 -0.34 10.72
C MET A 112 -11.15 -0.06 11.60
N PRO A 113 -10.72 -1.01 12.46
CA PRO A 113 -9.57 -0.77 13.30
C PRO A 113 -8.26 -0.99 12.53
N TRP A 114 -7.22 -0.27 12.91
CA TRP A 114 -5.85 -0.67 12.61
C TRP A 114 -5.53 -2.02 13.24
N ASN A 115 -4.49 -2.69 12.78
CA ASN A 115 -3.95 -3.83 13.48
C ASN A 115 -3.44 -3.46 14.89
N ALA A 116 -3.42 -4.41 15.81
CA ALA A 116 -2.94 -4.15 17.17
C ALA A 116 -1.48 -3.65 17.17
N LYS A 117 -1.15 -2.68 18.04
CA LYS A 117 0.24 -2.29 18.31
C LYS A 117 0.99 -3.39 19.04
N HIS A 118 2.31 -3.43 18.89
CA HIS A 118 3.16 -4.33 19.66
C HIS A 118 2.96 -4.13 21.18
N ASP A 119 3.12 -5.23 21.93
CA ASP A 119 3.02 -5.25 23.39
C ASP A 119 1.69 -4.72 23.95
N ARG A 120 0.59 -4.88 23.21
CA ARG A 120 -0.76 -4.58 23.70
C ARG A 120 -1.55 -5.85 23.95
N ARG A 121 -2.36 -5.83 25.02
CA ARG A 121 -3.33 -6.88 25.32
C ARG A 121 -4.54 -6.68 24.42
N THR A 122 -4.88 -7.70 23.64
CA THR A 122 -6.04 -7.72 22.75
C THR A 122 -7.07 -8.74 23.26
N ALA A 123 -8.34 -8.56 22.88
CA ALA A 123 -9.40 -9.53 23.18
C ALA A 123 -9.23 -10.81 22.35
N HIS A 124 -10.00 -11.84 22.69
CA HIS A 124 -10.03 -13.08 21.90
C HIS A 124 -10.49 -12.80 20.45
N GLY A 125 -9.88 -13.48 19.48
CA GLY A 125 -10.14 -13.25 18.05
C GLY A 125 -9.48 -11.98 17.48
N ILE A 126 -8.59 -11.32 18.24
CA ILE A 126 -7.79 -10.21 17.74
C ILE A 126 -6.31 -10.60 17.81
N PRO A 127 -5.69 -10.88 16.65
CA PRO A 127 -4.27 -11.19 16.54
C PRO A 127 -3.37 -10.15 17.20
N LYS A 128 -2.25 -10.62 17.75
CA LYS A 128 -1.14 -9.73 18.13
C LYS A 128 -0.52 -9.12 16.88
N ALA A 129 0.17 -7.99 17.05
CA ALA A 129 0.85 -7.26 15.97
C ALA A 129 1.67 -8.17 15.04
N ASP A 130 2.49 -9.06 15.61
CA ASP A 130 3.40 -9.94 14.85
C ASP A 130 2.68 -11.05 14.09
N LEU A 131 1.42 -11.35 14.46
CA LEU A 131 0.61 -12.41 13.85
C LEU A 131 -0.45 -11.87 12.90
N TRP A 132 -0.70 -10.55 12.88
CA TRP A 132 -1.74 -9.94 12.05
C TRP A 132 -1.65 -10.36 10.56
N ALA A 133 -0.45 -10.42 10.01
CA ALA A 133 -0.24 -10.76 8.60
C ALA A 133 -0.62 -12.21 8.25
N THR A 134 -0.52 -13.14 9.20
CA THR A 134 -0.67 -14.59 8.94
C THR A 134 -1.91 -15.20 9.59
N ASP A 135 -2.38 -14.64 10.69
CA ASP A 135 -3.56 -15.12 11.42
C ASP A 135 -4.85 -14.82 10.64
N PRO A 136 -5.76 -15.78 10.43
CA PRO A 136 -7.02 -15.55 9.71
C PRO A 136 -7.83 -14.34 10.21
N ASP A 137 -7.85 -14.10 11.51
CA ASP A 137 -8.58 -12.98 12.13
C ASP A 137 -7.95 -11.60 11.81
N GLY A 138 -6.75 -11.59 11.21
CA GLY A 138 -6.09 -10.39 10.72
C GLY A 138 -6.85 -9.69 9.59
N ILE A 139 -7.74 -10.40 8.89
CA ILE A 139 -8.60 -9.85 7.83
C ILE A 139 -9.57 -8.76 8.34
N HIS A 140 -9.86 -8.73 9.64
CA HIS A 140 -10.74 -7.76 10.29
C HIS A 140 -10.01 -6.50 10.77
N GLN A 141 -8.73 -6.34 10.40
CA GLN A 141 -7.88 -5.22 10.77
C GLN A 141 -7.19 -4.64 9.53
N ILE A 142 -6.86 -3.35 9.57
CA ILE A 142 -6.08 -2.68 8.53
C ILE A 142 -4.61 -2.60 8.95
N GLY A 143 -3.71 -3.04 8.08
CA GLY A 143 -2.27 -2.87 8.27
C GLY A 143 -1.78 -1.48 7.89
N CYS A 144 -0.72 -1.02 8.55
CA CYS A 144 0.02 0.15 8.11
C CYS A 144 1.39 -0.28 7.55
N VAL A 145 2.17 0.68 7.04
CA VAL A 145 3.50 0.41 6.48
C VAL A 145 4.41 -0.33 7.46
N TYR A 146 4.32 -0.04 8.75
CA TYR A 146 5.15 -0.64 9.79
C TYR A 146 4.86 -2.13 10.05
N THR A 147 3.65 -2.58 9.73
CA THR A 147 3.19 -3.94 10.01
C THR A 147 3.07 -4.77 8.74
N ALA A 148 2.90 -4.12 7.59
CA ALA A 148 2.96 -4.77 6.28
C ALA A 148 4.40 -5.02 5.77
N GLN A 149 5.39 -4.25 6.25
CA GLN A 149 6.76 -4.38 5.76
C GLN A 149 7.34 -5.77 6.06
N GLY A 150 7.79 -6.45 5.00
CA GLY A 150 8.37 -7.79 5.09
C GLY A 150 7.37 -8.93 4.91
N PHE A 151 6.07 -8.61 4.78
CA PHE A 151 5.04 -9.57 4.41
C PHE A 151 4.57 -9.35 2.96
N GLU A 152 4.06 -10.42 2.37
CA GLU A 152 3.47 -10.45 1.03
C GLU A 152 2.19 -11.28 1.10
N PHE A 153 1.20 -10.88 0.31
CA PHE A 153 -0.12 -11.51 0.25
C PHE A 153 -0.42 -11.86 -1.20
N ASP A 154 -1.22 -12.91 -1.44
CA ASP A 154 -1.75 -13.15 -2.80
C ASP A 154 -2.47 -11.90 -3.30
N TYR A 155 -3.33 -11.29 -2.48
CA TYR A 155 -4.05 -10.07 -2.81
C TYR A 155 -3.90 -8.99 -1.73
N VAL A 156 -3.71 -7.74 -2.14
CA VAL A 156 -3.71 -6.59 -1.21
C VAL A 156 -4.78 -5.58 -1.60
N GLY A 157 -5.49 -5.06 -0.61
CA GLY A 157 -6.37 -3.91 -0.80
C GLY A 157 -5.76 -2.70 -0.14
N VAL A 158 -5.53 -1.63 -0.90
CA VAL A 158 -4.86 -0.42 -0.41
C VAL A 158 -5.85 0.74 -0.37
N ILE A 159 -6.08 1.24 0.84
CA ILE A 159 -6.76 2.51 1.05
C ILE A 159 -5.72 3.63 0.93
N PHE A 160 -5.84 4.40 -0.14
CA PHE A 160 -4.99 5.55 -0.44
C PHE A 160 -5.61 6.81 0.15
N GLY A 161 -5.00 7.33 1.21
CA GLY A 161 -5.48 8.49 1.93
C GLY A 161 -4.98 9.82 1.36
N ARG A 162 -5.33 10.92 2.03
CA ARG A 162 -5.09 12.30 1.57
C ARG A 162 -3.73 12.90 1.97
N ASP A 163 -2.84 12.12 2.58
CA ASP A 163 -1.48 12.56 2.91
C ASP A 163 -0.55 12.63 1.69
N LEU A 164 -0.95 12.03 0.57
CA LEU A 164 -0.35 12.17 -0.75
C LEU A 164 -1.47 12.23 -1.79
N VAL A 165 -1.44 13.24 -2.65
CA VAL A 165 -2.46 13.42 -3.68
C VAL A 165 -1.83 13.81 -5.01
N TYR A 166 -2.51 13.52 -6.12
CA TYR A 166 -2.13 14.00 -7.44
C TYR A 166 -2.95 15.24 -7.80
N ARG A 167 -2.29 16.25 -8.36
CA ARG A 167 -2.92 17.47 -8.87
C ARG A 167 -2.51 17.68 -10.31
N PHE A 168 -3.49 17.73 -11.21
CA PHE A 168 -3.23 17.97 -12.62
C PHE A 168 -2.55 19.34 -12.82
N GLY A 169 -1.35 19.34 -13.39
CA GLY A 169 -0.52 20.53 -13.57
C GLY A 169 0.59 20.75 -12.52
N GLU A 170 0.51 20.07 -11.37
CA GLU A 170 1.52 20.15 -10.30
C GLU A 170 2.22 18.80 -10.06
N GLY A 171 1.50 17.70 -10.25
CA GLY A 171 1.98 16.34 -9.99
C GLY A 171 1.64 15.86 -8.59
N TRP A 172 2.55 15.09 -7.99
CA TRP A 172 2.36 14.51 -6.65
C TRP A 172 2.67 15.52 -5.54
N VAL A 173 1.69 15.75 -4.67
CA VAL A 173 1.74 16.71 -3.56
C VAL A 173 1.53 15.97 -2.25
N GLY A 174 2.51 16.03 -1.34
CA GLY A 174 2.34 15.52 0.03
C GLY A 174 1.69 16.56 0.94
N ASP A 175 0.80 16.12 1.84
CA ASP A 175 0.17 16.97 2.85
C ASP A 175 0.44 16.43 4.28
N PRO A 176 1.42 17.00 5.01
CA PRO A 176 1.73 16.61 6.39
C PRO A 176 0.58 16.83 7.39
N SER A 177 -0.38 17.70 7.06
CA SER A 177 -1.54 17.94 7.93
C SER A 177 -2.53 16.77 7.90
N ARG A 178 -2.54 15.99 6.82
CA ARG A 178 -3.37 14.80 6.62
C ARG A 178 -2.71 13.51 7.08
N SER A 179 -1.41 13.54 7.39
CA SER A 179 -0.71 12.40 7.94
C SER A 179 -0.78 12.36 9.47
N HIS A 180 -0.93 11.15 10.02
CA HIS A 180 -0.76 10.81 11.43
C HIS A 180 0.59 10.13 11.70
N ASP A 181 1.41 9.91 10.67
CA ASP A 181 2.76 9.36 10.82
C ASP A 181 3.72 10.40 11.41
N THR A 182 3.95 10.32 12.72
CA THR A 182 4.84 11.26 13.41
C THR A 182 6.31 11.15 12.97
N VAL A 183 6.74 9.99 12.46
CA VAL A 183 8.12 9.78 11.99
C VAL A 183 8.31 10.50 10.67
N VAL A 184 7.39 10.29 9.72
CA VAL A 184 7.43 10.94 8.40
C VAL A 184 7.19 12.46 8.53
N LYS A 185 6.29 12.90 9.42
CA LYS A 185 6.08 14.33 9.69
C LYS A 185 7.30 15.04 10.26
N ARG A 186 8.14 14.36 11.05
CA ARG A 186 9.40 14.97 11.52
C ARG A 186 10.35 15.23 10.36
N ALA A 187 10.34 14.40 9.33
CA ALA A 187 11.12 14.63 8.12
C ALA A 187 10.63 15.84 7.30
N ALA A 188 9.35 16.23 7.43
CA ALA A 188 8.85 17.49 6.84
C ALA A 188 9.62 18.73 7.34
N LYS A 189 10.30 18.65 8.49
CA LYS A 189 11.23 19.71 8.95
C LYS A 189 12.42 19.93 8.01
N GLN A 190 12.76 18.94 7.18
CA GLN A 190 13.78 19.02 6.15
C GLN A 190 13.23 19.58 4.83
N GLY A 191 11.91 19.78 4.73
CA GLY A 191 11.21 20.32 3.57
C GLY A 191 10.04 19.45 3.12
N ILE A 192 9.07 20.08 2.45
CA ILE A 192 7.87 19.40 1.93
C ILE A 192 8.19 18.32 0.90
N HIS A 193 9.27 18.49 0.12
CA HIS A 193 9.74 17.51 -0.84
C HIS A 193 10.20 16.21 -0.16
N GLU A 194 10.88 16.31 0.98
CA GLU A 194 11.34 15.14 1.72
C GLU A 194 10.16 14.38 2.33
N PHE A 195 9.18 15.09 2.87
CA PHE A 195 7.92 14.48 3.30
C PHE A 195 7.24 13.73 2.14
N THR A 196 7.06 14.40 1.00
CA THR A 196 6.42 13.81 -0.19
C THR A 196 7.16 12.57 -0.66
N ARG A 197 8.51 12.60 -0.66
CA ARG A 197 9.35 11.46 -1.01
C ARG A 197 9.13 10.28 -0.08
N LEU A 198 9.07 10.50 1.23
CA LEU A 198 8.85 9.43 2.22
C LEU A 198 7.45 8.85 2.14
N VAL A 199 6.41 9.68 2.00
CA VAL A 199 5.03 9.18 1.85
C VAL A 199 4.88 8.39 0.55
N LYS A 200 5.52 8.81 -0.55
CA LYS A 200 5.59 7.99 -1.77
C LYS A 200 6.23 6.62 -1.52
N GLN A 201 7.33 6.55 -0.76
CA GLN A 201 7.95 5.27 -0.42
C GLN A 201 7.03 4.40 0.45
N THR A 202 6.29 5.01 1.38
CA THR A 202 5.24 4.33 2.14
C THR A 202 4.20 3.70 1.21
N TYR A 203 3.61 4.46 0.30
CA TYR A 203 2.64 3.91 -0.64
C TYR A 203 3.25 2.88 -1.60
N ARG A 204 4.47 3.10 -2.08
CA ARG A 204 5.21 2.09 -2.85
C ARG A 204 5.24 0.77 -2.10
N VAL A 205 5.63 0.80 -0.83
CA VAL A 205 5.67 -0.40 0.02
C VAL A 205 4.30 -1.06 0.12
N LEU A 206 3.22 -0.30 0.33
CA LEU A 206 1.86 -0.84 0.46
C LEU A 206 1.32 -1.44 -0.84
N MET A 207 1.47 -0.70 -1.95
CA MET A 207 1.00 -1.10 -3.28
C MET A 207 1.70 -2.38 -3.76
N THR A 208 2.96 -2.59 -3.39
CA THR A 208 3.74 -3.76 -3.81
C THR A 208 3.69 -4.93 -2.83
N ARG A 209 2.64 -5.06 -1.99
CA ARG A 209 2.47 -6.23 -1.09
C ARG A 209 1.72 -7.40 -1.73
N GLY A 210 1.01 -7.17 -2.83
CA GLY A 210 0.33 -8.21 -3.59
C GLY A 210 1.30 -9.05 -4.43
N LEU A 211 1.02 -10.35 -4.55
CA LEU A 211 1.73 -11.29 -5.41
C LEU A 211 0.93 -11.69 -6.66
N LYS A 212 -0.41 -11.65 -6.56
CA LYS A 212 -1.34 -11.97 -7.65
C LYS A 212 -2.22 -10.80 -8.02
N GLY A 213 -2.50 -9.89 -7.08
CA GLY A 213 -3.26 -8.68 -7.39
C GLY A 213 -3.21 -7.61 -6.31
N ALA A 214 -3.57 -6.39 -6.71
CA ALA A 214 -3.67 -5.23 -5.85
C ALA A 214 -4.88 -4.37 -6.25
N TYR A 215 -5.72 -4.07 -5.26
CA TYR A 215 -6.93 -3.31 -5.45
C TYR A 215 -6.88 -2.01 -4.66
N PHE A 216 -7.46 -0.95 -5.20
CA PHE A 216 -7.28 0.40 -4.66
C PHE A 216 -8.59 1.10 -4.41
N TYR A 217 -8.65 1.80 -3.29
CA TYR A 217 -9.62 2.88 -3.07
C TYR A 217 -8.83 4.16 -2.82
N PHE A 218 -9.23 5.26 -3.47
CA PHE A 218 -8.61 6.58 -3.31
C PHE A 218 -9.62 7.55 -2.70
N GLU A 219 -9.24 8.19 -1.59
CA GLU A 219 -10.09 9.20 -0.93
C GLU A 219 -10.12 10.56 -1.66
N ASP A 220 -9.23 10.76 -2.63
CA ASP A 220 -9.10 11.97 -3.43
C ASP A 220 -9.40 11.67 -4.91
N ASP A 221 -10.44 12.32 -5.43
CA ASP A 221 -10.98 12.04 -6.78
C ASP A 221 -9.95 12.32 -7.89
N GLN A 222 -9.16 13.40 -7.80
CA GLN A 222 -8.15 13.68 -8.82
C GLN A 222 -7.03 12.63 -8.81
N THR A 223 -6.69 12.12 -7.63
CA THR A 223 -5.73 11.02 -7.50
C THR A 223 -6.30 9.75 -8.11
N ARG A 224 -7.58 9.43 -7.84
CA ARG A 224 -8.29 8.32 -8.49
C ARG A 224 -8.26 8.46 -10.01
N ASP A 225 -8.66 9.62 -10.54
CA ASP A 225 -8.72 9.90 -11.97
C ASP A 225 -7.34 9.77 -12.63
N PHE A 226 -6.29 10.28 -11.96
CA PHE A 226 -4.93 10.10 -12.42
C PHE A 226 -4.57 8.61 -12.50
N ILE A 227 -4.80 7.82 -11.45
CA ILE A 227 -4.47 6.38 -11.45
C ILE A 227 -5.26 5.62 -12.51
N MET A 228 -6.56 5.92 -12.65
CA MET A 228 -7.40 5.34 -13.69
C MET A 228 -6.89 5.68 -15.10
N SER A 229 -6.31 6.86 -15.32
CA SER A 229 -5.69 7.20 -16.61
C SER A 229 -4.40 6.42 -16.90
N ARG A 230 -3.86 5.71 -15.90
CA ARG A 230 -2.65 4.88 -15.98
C ARG A 230 -2.95 3.40 -16.09
N ILE A 231 -4.22 3.02 -16.17
CA ILE A 231 -4.69 1.66 -16.41
C ILE A 231 -5.39 1.67 -17.77
N GLU A 232 -5.00 0.76 -18.67
CA GLU A 232 -5.66 0.66 -19.97
C GLU A 232 -7.12 0.30 -19.76
N LYS A 233 -8.01 1.05 -20.42
CA LYS A 233 -9.42 0.67 -20.47
C LYS A 233 -9.49 -0.54 -21.39
N GLY A 234 -9.60 -1.73 -20.80
CA GLY A 234 -9.82 -2.96 -21.57
C GLY A 234 -10.88 -2.68 -22.63
N SER A 235 -10.57 -3.03 -23.87
CA SER A 235 -11.53 -2.95 -24.98
C SER A 235 -12.68 -3.87 -24.63
N ILE A 236 -13.74 -3.34 -24.03
CA ILE A 236 -15.03 -4.02 -24.02
C ILE A 236 -15.46 -4.01 -25.48
N GLU A 237 -15.18 -5.10 -26.20
CA GLU A 237 -15.91 -5.40 -27.41
C GLU A 237 -17.40 -5.34 -27.04
N GLU A 238 -18.09 -4.38 -27.65
CA GLU A 238 -19.53 -4.28 -27.63
C GLU A 238 -20.10 -5.63 -28.10
N VAL A 239 -20.55 -6.47 -27.16
CA VAL A 239 -21.55 -7.50 -27.47
C VAL A 239 -22.90 -6.77 -27.61
N GLY A 240 -22.98 -5.92 -28.63
CA GLY A 240 -24.19 -5.33 -29.16
C GLY A 240 -24.64 -6.14 -30.37
N SER A 241 -25.91 -6.53 -30.38
CA SER A 241 -26.64 -7.11 -31.52
C SER A 241 -26.55 -8.62 -31.75
N ALA A 242 -27.15 -9.39 -30.83
CA ALA A 242 -27.76 -10.67 -31.19
C ALA A 242 -29.09 -10.91 -30.46
N LEU A 243 -29.99 -9.91 -30.46
CA LEU A 243 -31.43 -10.11 -30.26
C LEU A 243 -32.18 -9.11 -31.16
N ARG A 244 -32.37 -9.52 -32.42
CA ARG A 244 -33.57 -9.19 -33.20
C ARG A 244 -34.49 -10.40 -33.16
#